data_AF-A0A820ZJX5-F1
#
_entry.id   AF-A0A820ZJX5-F1
#
_cell.length_a   1.000
_cell.length_b   1.000
_cell.length_c   1.000
_cell.angle_alpha   90.00
_cell.angle_beta   90.00
_cell.angle_gamma   90.00
#
_symmetry.space_group_name_H-M   'P 1'
#
loop_
_entity.id
_entity.type
_entity.pdbx_description
1 polymer ?
#
loop_
_entity_poly.entity_id
_entity_poly.type
_entity_poly.pdbx_seq_one_letter_code
_entity_poly.pdbx_strand_id
1 'polypeptide(L)'
;MDEFILFQLDQIKDINEVRPGFGNQTFGHLLKKRFIKDTDENLAFTIMYNNHRSEVHLMAPNKRIRDLWIIGLQCLINQHARKSQLDLIKEESWVLNYFRLADKDKSNSLSKRECRKLLTDSLNVKVPNGIFESLFEQADKSQEGLLSPEEFLNFFQLLTRRKDLYEIMQKYTKNGYTESMDTIHMNVDELLSFLRTVQNQKLLIDVKTENGQNKLIYKHLEKPEQVKKLIDEFELDDEFKEKGQLGLDGFRNMLLSSDFDIVKPLCSRQIYQNMTRPLCDYYINTSHNTYLFYSQLSGDSNPEAYNRALLAGCRAVELDCYDGPNGQPIVTHGYTLVKPCSFESIIRYMEPNLFKTSPYPVILNIENHCSIEQQKEMARILREILGDRLVTERLLNENSTTLPSPEDLKYKVLIRSRKKTKLSKQNATAQLDDDDDTSPDPLSNVSYH
;
A
#
# COMPACT_ATOMS: atom_id res chain seq x y z
N MET A 1 25.73 23.37 20.10
CA MET A 1 24.92 24.04 19.06
C MET A 1 24.29 22.93 18.26
N ASP A 2 23.06 22.60 18.63
CA ASP A 2 22.28 21.53 18.01
C ASP A 2 21.97 21.92 16.56
N GLU A 3 22.52 21.17 15.61
CA GLU A 3 22.07 21.22 14.22
C GLU A 3 20.66 20.63 14.16
N PHE A 4 19.66 21.49 14.30
CA PHE A 4 18.31 21.19 13.86
C PHE A 4 18.34 21.04 12.34
N ILE A 5 18.48 19.80 11.87
CA ILE A 5 18.14 19.46 10.48
C ILE A 5 16.64 19.79 10.33
N LEU A 6 16.33 20.86 9.61
CA LEU A 6 14.96 21.18 9.22
C LEU A 6 14.44 20.03 8.34
N PHE A 7 13.52 19.25 8.89
CA PHE A 7 12.74 18.26 8.16
C PHE A 7 11.67 18.96 7.31
N GLN A 8 11.70 18.79 5.99
CA GLN A 8 10.55 19.09 5.12
C GLN A 8 9.85 17.78 4.76
N LEU A 9 8.85 17.43 5.57
CA LEU A 9 7.74 16.56 5.18
C LEU A 9 6.65 17.51 4.68
N ASP A 10 6.64 17.80 3.38
CA ASP A 10 5.80 18.89 2.87
C ASP A 10 4.30 18.55 2.93
N GLN A 11 3.88 17.27 2.80
CA GLN A 11 2.47 16.85 2.90
C GLN A 11 2.29 15.42 3.46
N ILE A 12 1.21 15.18 4.24
CA ILE A 12 0.83 13.85 4.78
C ILE A 12 0.67 12.80 3.67
N LYS A 13 0.26 13.21 2.47
CA LYS A 13 0.06 12.34 1.30
C LYS A 13 1.34 11.60 0.86
N ASP A 14 2.51 12.15 1.19
CA ASP A 14 3.79 11.60 0.79
C ASP A 14 4.26 10.50 1.76
N ILE A 15 3.57 10.34 2.89
CA ILE A 15 3.80 9.28 3.88
C ILE A 15 3.09 8.00 3.41
N ASN A 16 3.88 6.97 3.13
CA ASN A 16 3.37 5.67 2.70
C ASN A 16 3.04 4.76 3.90
N GLU A 17 3.83 4.85 4.97
CA GLU A 17 3.77 3.89 6.08
C GLU A 17 4.39 4.49 7.34
N VAL A 18 3.89 4.09 8.52
CA VAL A 18 4.53 4.38 9.81
C VAL A 18 4.73 3.06 10.55
N ARG A 19 5.94 2.82 11.04
CA ARG A 19 6.36 1.57 11.69
C ARG A 19 6.75 1.81 13.16
N PRO A 20 6.28 1.00 14.11
CA PRO A 20 6.80 1.03 15.48
C PRO A 20 8.22 0.44 15.57
N GLY A 21 8.97 0.86 16.58
CA GLY A 21 10.33 0.39 16.83
C GLY A 21 11.34 1.01 15.89
N PHE A 22 12.50 0.37 15.75
CA PHE A 22 13.57 0.91 14.93
C PHE A 22 13.30 0.83 13.42
N GLY A 23 12.23 0.13 12.99
CA GLY A 23 11.78 0.03 11.60
C GLY A 23 12.70 -0.75 10.67
N ASN A 24 14.03 -0.72 10.91
CA ASN A 24 15.09 -1.50 10.29
C ASN A 24 16.33 -1.58 11.24
N GLN A 25 17.26 -2.51 10.99
CA GLN A 25 18.49 -2.64 11.81
C GLN A 25 19.47 -1.46 11.64
N THR A 26 19.32 -0.65 10.60
CA THR A 26 20.18 0.50 10.29
C THR A 26 20.07 1.58 11.36
N PHE A 27 18.86 1.87 11.84
CA PHE A 27 18.64 2.88 12.88
C PHE A 27 19.23 2.46 14.24
N GLY A 28 19.07 1.19 14.63
CA GLY A 28 19.73 0.63 15.81
C GLY A 28 21.27 0.69 15.71
N HIS A 29 21.82 0.52 14.51
CA HIS A 29 23.26 0.64 14.26
C HIS A 29 23.73 2.11 14.29
N LEU A 30 22.93 3.05 13.78
CA LEU A 30 23.19 4.50 13.83
C LEU A 30 23.20 5.04 15.27
N LEU A 31 22.27 4.58 16.12
CA LEU A 31 22.22 4.95 17.54
C LEU A 31 23.44 4.42 18.30
N LYS A 32 23.87 3.18 18.01
CA LYS A 32 25.12 2.61 18.55
C LYS A 32 26.36 3.37 18.08
N LYS A 33 26.42 3.79 16.81
CA LYS A 33 27.53 4.58 16.23
C LYS A 33 27.61 6.01 16.78
N ARG A 34 26.49 6.58 17.22
CA ARG A 34 26.41 7.89 17.89
C ARG A 34 26.56 7.82 19.43
N PHE A 35 26.96 6.67 19.97
CA PHE A 35 27.18 6.46 21.42
C PHE A 35 25.96 6.76 22.32
N ILE A 36 24.74 6.63 21.79
CA ILE A 36 23.53 6.80 22.60
C ILE A 36 23.26 5.46 23.31
N LYS A 37 23.74 5.35 24.56
CA LYS A 37 23.45 4.20 25.44
C LYS A 37 22.00 4.28 25.95
N ASP A 38 21.35 3.13 26.09
CA ASP A 38 19.98 2.94 26.60
C ASP A 38 18.87 3.56 25.74
N THR A 39 18.76 3.13 24.48
CA THR A 39 17.60 3.47 23.64
C THR A 39 16.58 2.34 23.66
N ASP A 40 15.47 2.56 24.38
CA ASP A 40 14.33 1.65 24.43
C ASP A 40 13.60 1.66 23.08
N GLU A 41 13.61 0.52 22.39
CA GLU A 41 12.93 0.32 21.10
C GLU A 41 11.44 0.66 21.17
N ASN A 42 10.82 0.51 22.35
CA ASN A 42 9.41 0.84 22.53
C ASN A 42 9.10 2.33 22.42
N LEU A 43 10.12 3.18 22.41
CA LEU A 43 10.01 4.63 22.23
C LEU A 43 10.21 5.04 20.77
N ALA A 44 10.77 4.18 19.94
CA ALA A 44 11.09 4.49 18.55
C ALA A 44 9.93 4.23 17.59
N PHE A 45 9.91 4.98 16.49
CA PHE A 45 9.06 4.71 15.32
C PHE A 45 9.69 5.31 14.06
N THR A 46 9.36 4.76 12.89
CA THR A 46 9.91 5.16 11.59
C THR A 46 8.78 5.56 10.64
N ILE A 47 8.95 6.66 9.91
CA ILE A 47 8.03 7.14 8.88
C ILE A 47 8.66 6.86 7.51
N MET A 48 7.99 6.09 6.66
CA MET A 48 8.38 5.83 5.28
C MET A 48 7.66 6.79 4.35
N TYR A 49 8.40 7.41 3.43
CA TYR A 49 7.85 8.39 2.50
C TYR A 49 8.50 8.29 1.11
N ASN A 50 7.94 8.98 0.11
CA ASN A 50 8.41 8.97 -1.29
C ASN A 50 8.43 7.56 -1.94
N ASN A 51 7.31 6.82 -1.89
CA ASN A 51 7.20 5.44 -2.39
C ASN A 51 8.26 4.51 -1.78
N HIS A 52 8.40 4.57 -0.45
CA HIS A 52 9.35 3.75 0.32
C HIS A 52 10.83 4.00 -0.01
N ARG A 53 11.18 5.07 -0.73
CA ARG A 53 12.58 5.42 -1.06
C ARG A 53 13.28 6.21 0.04
N SER A 54 12.53 6.71 1.02
CA SER A 54 13.08 7.54 2.10
C SER A 54 12.46 7.16 3.45
N GLU A 55 13.26 7.28 4.51
CA GLU A 55 12.88 6.93 5.88
C GLU A 55 13.28 8.03 6.87
N VAL A 56 12.39 8.32 7.81
CA VAL A 56 12.66 9.19 8.97
C VAL A 56 12.50 8.37 10.24
N HIS A 57 13.54 8.35 11.08
CA HIS A 57 13.51 7.65 12.36
C HIS A 57 13.36 8.63 13.52
N LEU A 58 12.38 8.38 14.39
CA LEU A 58 12.00 9.25 15.50
C LEU A 58 11.96 8.47 16.82
N MET A 59 12.18 9.19 17.92
CA MET A 59 12.10 8.65 19.27
C MET A 59 11.18 9.53 20.12
N ALA A 60 10.14 8.93 20.67
CA ALA A 60 9.17 9.63 21.50
C ALA A 60 9.64 9.73 22.96
N PRO A 61 9.16 10.73 23.71
CA PRO A 61 9.47 10.86 25.14
C PRO A 61 8.97 9.70 26.01
N ASN A 62 7.93 8.98 25.56
CA ASN A 62 7.40 7.79 26.22
C ASN A 62 6.56 6.95 25.23
N LYS A 63 6.30 5.70 25.60
CA LYS A 63 5.55 4.73 24.78
C LYS A 63 4.15 5.24 24.40
N ARG A 64 3.45 5.91 25.32
CA ARG A 64 2.11 6.44 25.06
C ARG A 64 2.12 7.50 23.96
N ILE A 65 3.09 8.41 23.97
CA ILE A 65 3.24 9.44 22.93
C ILE A 65 3.62 8.79 21.59
N ARG A 66 4.51 7.80 21.59
CA ARG A 66 4.84 7.02 20.39
C ARG A 66 3.60 6.38 19.77
N ASP A 67 2.82 5.67 20.58
CA ASP A 67 1.61 4.99 20.12
C ASP A 67 0.58 5.98 19.56
N LEU A 68 0.41 7.14 20.21
CA LEU A 68 -0.45 8.22 19.71
C LEU A 68 0.02 8.78 18.36
N TRP A 69 1.32 8.96 18.15
CA TRP A 69 1.87 9.40 16.87
C TRP A 69 1.63 8.37 15.76
N ILE A 70 1.89 7.08 16.03
CA ILE A 70 1.65 6.02 15.06
C ILE A 70 0.16 5.96 14.71
N ILE A 71 -0.71 5.87 15.71
CA ILE A 71 -2.16 5.80 15.50
C ILE A 71 -2.66 7.04 14.74
N GLY A 72 -2.23 8.24 15.15
CA GLY A 72 -2.62 9.50 14.53
C GLY A 72 -2.19 9.58 13.07
N LEU A 73 -0.92 9.28 12.76
CA LEU A 73 -0.43 9.28 11.38
C LEU A 73 -1.09 8.19 10.53
N GLN A 74 -1.28 6.97 11.08
CA GLN A 74 -1.99 5.91 10.39
C GLN A 74 -3.44 6.31 10.09
N CYS A 75 -4.11 6.95 11.03
CA CYS A 75 -5.45 7.51 10.83
C CYS A 75 -5.46 8.58 9.74
N LEU A 76 -4.48 9.48 9.71
CA LEU A 76 -4.36 10.53 8.69
C LEU A 76 -4.07 9.96 7.30
N ILE A 77 -3.21 8.95 7.19
CA ILE A 77 -2.94 8.22 5.94
C ILE A 77 -4.21 7.52 5.44
N ASN A 78 -4.92 6.82 6.34
CA ASN A 78 -6.16 6.12 6.01
C ASN A 78 -7.33 7.07 5.70
N GLN A 79 -7.35 8.24 6.34
CA GLN A 79 -8.32 9.31 6.08
C GLN A 79 -8.03 9.99 4.74
N HIS A 80 -6.77 10.23 4.41
CA HIS A 80 -6.37 10.77 3.11
C HIS A 80 -6.69 9.78 1.97
N ALA A 81 -6.64 8.47 2.23
CA ALA A 81 -7.06 7.43 1.28
C ALA A 81 -8.61 7.32 1.12
N ARG A 82 -9.39 8.00 1.97
CA ARG A 82 -10.86 7.99 1.96
C ARG A 82 -11.37 9.44 1.91
N LYS A 83 -11.40 10.04 0.72
CA LYS A 83 -12.05 11.35 0.56
C LYS A 83 -13.54 11.24 0.85
N SER A 84 -13.98 11.90 1.91
CA SER A 84 -15.37 12.01 2.36
C SER A 84 -15.88 13.45 2.24
N GLN A 85 -17.19 13.66 2.36
CA GLN A 85 -17.82 14.99 2.39
C GLN A 85 -17.21 15.94 3.46
N LEU A 86 -16.70 15.40 4.57
CA LEU A 86 -15.96 16.16 5.58
C LEU A 86 -14.63 16.73 5.08
N ASP A 87 -14.02 16.13 4.05
CA ASP A 87 -12.75 16.59 3.50
C ASP A 87 -12.94 17.79 2.54
N LEU A 88 -14.16 18.04 2.07
CA LEU A 88 -14.54 19.20 1.26
C LEU A 88 -14.70 20.47 2.12
N ILE A 89 -15.37 20.36 3.27
CA ILE A 89 -15.43 21.43 4.29
C ILE A 89 -14.01 21.75 4.79
N LYS A 90 -13.13 20.74 4.82
CA LYS A 90 -11.71 20.94 5.11
C LYS A 90 -10.98 21.61 3.95
N GLU A 91 -11.33 21.42 2.67
CA GLU A 91 -10.65 22.09 1.54
C GLU A 91 -10.85 23.60 1.61
N GLU A 92 -12.07 24.10 1.82
CA GLU A 92 -12.29 25.55 2.03
C GLU A 92 -11.60 26.05 3.30
N SER A 93 -11.74 25.33 4.42
CA SER A 93 -11.06 25.67 5.67
C SER A 93 -9.53 25.66 5.52
N TRP A 94 -9.00 24.79 4.66
CA TRP A 94 -7.59 24.64 4.36
C TRP A 94 -7.10 25.77 3.44
N VAL A 95 -7.86 26.14 2.41
CA VAL A 95 -7.58 27.31 1.57
C VAL A 95 -7.57 28.58 2.42
N LEU A 96 -8.55 28.75 3.31
CA LEU A 96 -8.60 29.86 4.26
C LEU A 96 -7.48 29.80 5.31
N ASN A 97 -6.97 28.62 5.65
CA ASN A 97 -5.79 28.50 6.50
C ASN A 97 -4.52 28.98 5.77
N TYR A 98 -4.37 28.64 4.48
CA TYR A 98 -3.28 29.17 3.66
C TYR A 98 -3.40 30.67 3.43
N PHE A 99 -4.61 31.20 3.30
CA PHE A 99 -4.85 32.65 3.32
C PHE A 99 -4.25 33.29 4.58
N ARG A 100 -4.57 32.75 5.76
CA ARG A 100 -4.05 33.25 7.05
C ARG A 100 -2.54 33.12 7.18
N LEU A 101 -1.93 32.08 6.59
CA LEU A 101 -0.47 31.92 6.58
C LEU A 101 0.22 32.92 5.65
N ALA A 102 -0.46 33.33 4.57
CA ALA A 102 0.04 34.29 3.60
C ALA A 102 -0.13 35.74 4.06
N ASP A 103 -1.17 36.03 4.84
CA ASP A 103 -1.48 37.33 5.45
C ASP A 103 -0.55 37.60 6.65
N LYS A 104 0.71 37.95 6.34
CA LYS A 104 1.75 38.17 7.36
C LYS A 104 1.57 39.48 8.10
N ASP A 105 0.98 40.48 7.46
CA ASP A 105 0.72 41.79 8.05
C ASP A 105 -0.60 41.84 8.83
N LYS A 106 -1.41 40.77 8.77
CA LYS A 106 -2.72 40.63 9.43
C LYS A 106 -3.71 41.69 8.97
N SER A 107 -3.58 42.11 7.71
CA SER A 107 -4.48 43.06 7.08
C SER A 107 -5.85 42.45 6.78
N ASN A 108 -5.99 41.12 6.91
CA ASN A 108 -7.16 40.34 6.53
C ASN A 108 -7.45 40.43 5.01
N SER A 109 -6.43 40.75 4.23
CA SER A 109 -6.44 40.80 2.77
C SER A 109 -5.08 40.34 2.23
N LEU A 110 -5.02 39.83 1.01
CA LEU A 110 -3.77 39.41 0.37
C LEU A 110 -3.40 40.31 -0.79
N SER A 111 -2.17 40.85 -0.75
CA SER A 111 -1.60 41.52 -1.90
C SER A 111 -1.20 40.53 -3.01
N LYS A 112 -1.09 41.01 -4.26
CA LYS A 112 -0.54 40.23 -5.40
C LYS A 112 0.79 39.54 -5.05
N ARG A 113 1.64 40.21 -4.25
CA ARG A 113 2.94 39.69 -3.84
C ARG A 113 2.80 38.53 -2.85
N GLU A 114 1.92 38.65 -1.86
CA GLU A 114 1.68 37.59 -0.87
C GLU A 114 1.02 36.38 -1.50
N CYS A 115 0.04 36.60 -2.37
CA CYS A 115 -0.62 35.54 -3.13
C CYS A 115 0.39 34.79 -4.04
N ARG A 116 1.29 35.49 -4.74
CA ARG A 116 2.36 34.83 -5.55
C ARG A 116 3.31 34.00 -4.69
N LYS A 117 3.74 34.53 -3.55
CA LYS A 117 4.62 33.80 -2.62
C LYS A 117 3.93 32.59 -2.04
N LEU A 118 2.66 32.69 -1.68
CA LEU A 118 1.87 31.56 -1.21
C LEU A 118 1.83 30.44 -2.27
N LEU A 119 1.53 30.77 -3.52
CA LEU A 119 1.50 29.80 -4.61
C LEU A 119 2.86 29.14 -4.83
N THR A 120 3.94 29.92 -4.86
CA THR A 120 5.28 29.40 -5.18
C THR A 120 5.95 28.69 -4.01
N ASP A 121 5.94 29.32 -2.83
CA ASP A 121 6.74 28.91 -1.68
C ASP A 121 5.99 27.92 -0.78
N SER A 122 4.65 27.98 -0.74
CA SER A 122 3.85 27.13 0.16
C SER A 122 3.05 26.06 -0.58
N LEU A 123 2.63 26.32 -1.81
CA LEU A 123 1.83 25.39 -2.62
C LEU A 123 2.61 24.77 -3.80
N ASN A 124 3.83 25.26 -4.07
CA ASN A 124 4.69 24.82 -5.17
C ASN A 124 4.00 24.84 -6.55
N VAL A 125 3.11 25.82 -6.77
CA VAL A 125 2.39 26.04 -8.03
C VAL A 125 3.07 27.18 -8.79
N LYS A 126 3.60 26.87 -9.98
CA LYS A 126 4.18 27.87 -10.89
C LYS A 126 3.12 28.34 -11.88
N VAL A 127 2.65 29.57 -11.72
CA VAL A 127 1.68 30.20 -12.62
C VAL A 127 2.40 31.26 -13.47
N PRO A 128 2.32 31.21 -14.81
CA PRO A 128 2.85 32.26 -15.67
C PRO A 128 2.28 33.64 -15.30
N ASN A 129 3.12 34.68 -15.33
CA ASN A 129 2.74 36.01 -14.83
C ASN A 129 1.47 36.57 -15.49
N GLY A 130 1.31 36.45 -16.81
CA GLY A 130 0.12 36.95 -17.50
C GLY A 130 -1.18 36.25 -17.08
N ILE A 131 -1.10 34.95 -16.76
CA ILE A 131 -2.25 34.18 -16.27
C ILE A 131 -2.57 34.58 -14.83
N PHE A 132 -1.55 34.71 -13.98
CA PHE A 132 -1.74 35.14 -12.59
C PHE A 132 -2.42 36.51 -12.50
N GLU A 133 -1.93 37.52 -13.23
CA GLU A 133 -2.53 38.86 -13.20
C GLU A 133 -4.00 38.82 -13.63
N SER A 134 -4.30 38.10 -14.73
CA SER A 134 -5.66 37.97 -15.23
C SER A 134 -6.60 37.27 -14.24
N LEU A 135 -6.14 36.22 -13.55
CA LEU A 135 -6.94 35.52 -12.55
C LEU A 135 -7.14 36.37 -11.28
N PHE A 136 -6.11 37.12 -10.88
CA PHE A 136 -6.19 38.01 -9.72
C PHE A 136 -7.19 39.14 -9.97
N GLU A 137 -7.14 39.77 -11.15
CA GLU A 137 -8.09 40.83 -11.54
C GLU A 137 -9.53 40.32 -11.66
N GLN A 138 -9.73 39.08 -12.12
CA GLN A 138 -11.05 38.46 -12.14
C GLN A 138 -11.59 38.15 -10.74
N ALA A 139 -10.70 37.90 -9.77
CA ALA A 139 -11.07 37.58 -8.41
C ALA A 139 -11.30 38.83 -7.53
N ASP A 140 -10.58 39.90 -7.78
CA ASP A 140 -10.67 41.22 -7.12
C ASP A 140 -11.93 41.98 -7.56
N LYS A 141 -13.08 41.57 -7.02
CA LYS A 141 -14.39 42.19 -7.33
C LYS A 141 -14.52 43.55 -6.66
N SER A 142 -13.86 43.76 -5.53
CA SER A 142 -13.79 45.03 -4.81
C SER A 142 -12.97 46.09 -5.54
N GLN A 143 -12.09 45.67 -6.47
CA GLN A 143 -11.15 46.52 -7.21
C GLN A 143 -10.18 47.28 -6.29
N GLU A 144 -9.89 46.72 -5.12
CA GLU A 144 -9.00 47.33 -4.12
C GLU A 144 -7.52 46.99 -4.38
N GLY A 145 -7.22 46.10 -5.34
CA GLY A 145 -5.88 45.60 -5.60
C GLY A 145 -5.41 44.57 -4.58
N LEU A 146 -6.31 44.12 -3.71
CA LEU A 146 -6.11 43.16 -2.63
C LEU A 146 -7.24 42.12 -2.69
N LEU A 147 -6.98 40.89 -2.26
CA LEU A 147 -8.02 39.86 -2.16
C LEU A 147 -8.43 39.67 -0.71
N SER A 148 -9.70 39.91 -0.41
CA SER A 148 -10.33 39.46 0.84
C SER A 148 -10.37 37.92 0.93
N PRO A 149 -10.73 37.32 2.09
CA PRO A 149 -10.82 35.86 2.21
C PRO A 149 -11.76 35.21 1.19
N GLU A 150 -12.88 35.86 0.88
CA GLU A 150 -13.88 35.39 -0.08
C GLU A 150 -13.35 35.50 -1.52
N GLU A 151 -12.72 36.63 -1.86
CA GLU A 151 -12.10 36.84 -3.17
C GLU A 151 -10.91 35.92 -3.40
N PHE A 152 -10.14 35.60 -2.35
CA PHE A 152 -9.05 34.65 -2.43
C PHE A 152 -9.54 33.21 -2.63
N LEU A 153 -10.66 32.83 -1.99
CA LEU A 153 -11.29 31.54 -2.26
C LEU A 153 -11.73 31.44 -3.74
N ASN A 154 -12.34 32.51 -4.27
CA ASN A 154 -12.70 32.61 -5.69
C ASN A 154 -11.47 32.58 -6.61
N PHE A 155 -10.38 33.28 -6.26
CA PHE A 155 -9.11 33.20 -6.98
C PHE A 155 -8.57 31.77 -7.04
N PHE A 156 -8.60 31.04 -5.92
CA PHE A 156 -8.14 29.66 -5.84
C PHE A 156 -9.01 28.72 -6.67
N GLN A 157 -10.33 28.91 -6.67
CA GLN A 157 -11.26 28.19 -7.55
C GLN A 157 -10.95 28.47 -9.02
N LEU A 158 -10.77 29.74 -9.41
CA LEU A 158 -10.40 30.14 -10.77
C LEU A 158 -9.08 29.50 -11.22
N LEU A 159 -8.07 29.47 -10.34
CA LEU A 159 -6.78 28.86 -10.60
C LEU A 159 -6.88 27.33 -10.79
N THR A 160 -7.77 26.68 -10.04
CA THR A 160 -7.96 25.23 -10.07
C THR A 160 -9.04 24.77 -11.06
N ARG A 161 -9.60 25.70 -11.85
CA ARG A 161 -10.61 25.39 -12.88
C ARG A 161 -10.11 24.32 -13.86
N ARG A 162 -10.90 23.26 -13.98
CA ARG A 162 -10.62 22.10 -14.83
C ARG A 162 -11.41 22.18 -16.14
N LYS A 163 -10.83 22.84 -17.15
CA LYS A 163 -11.45 22.99 -18.49
C LYS A 163 -11.76 21.64 -19.15
N ASP A 164 -10.92 20.64 -18.90
CA ASP A 164 -11.14 19.27 -19.35
C ASP A 164 -12.42 18.64 -18.78
N LEU A 165 -12.74 18.89 -17.50
CA LEU A 165 -14.00 18.43 -16.91
C LEU A 165 -15.20 19.16 -17.52
N TYR A 166 -15.06 20.46 -17.79
CA TYR A 166 -16.09 21.23 -18.47
C TYR A 166 -16.40 20.69 -19.87
N GLU A 167 -15.38 20.43 -20.68
CA GLU A 167 -15.54 19.83 -22.01
C GLU A 167 -16.22 18.46 -21.96
N ILE A 168 -15.89 17.64 -20.95
CA ILE A 168 -16.57 16.37 -20.70
C ILE A 168 -18.05 16.62 -20.39
N MET A 169 -18.37 17.53 -19.48
CA MET A 169 -19.76 17.82 -19.13
C MET A 169 -20.55 18.36 -20.33
N GLN A 170 -19.97 19.27 -21.12
CA GLN A 170 -20.61 19.79 -22.34
C GLN A 170 -20.99 18.68 -23.31
N LYS A 171 -20.10 17.70 -23.50
CA LYS A 171 -20.31 16.58 -24.41
C LYS A 171 -21.50 15.70 -24.00
N TYR A 172 -21.78 15.58 -22.70
CA TYR A 172 -22.79 14.66 -22.16
C TYR A 172 -24.01 15.35 -21.56
N THR A 173 -24.15 16.67 -21.73
CA THR A 173 -25.33 17.45 -21.35
C THR A 173 -26.10 17.88 -22.60
N LYS A 174 -27.44 17.79 -22.57
CA LYS A 174 -28.28 18.09 -23.75
C LYS A 174 -28.33 19.59 -24.08
N ASN A 175 -28.10 20.44 -23.08
CA ASN A 175 -28.00 21.90 -23.22
C ASN A 175 -26.53 22.38 -23.26
N GLY A 176 -25.61 21.56 -23.80
CA GLY A 176 -24.15 21.62 -23.65
C GLY A 176 -23.40 22.86 -24.13
N TYR A 177 -24.09 23.98 -24.41
CA TYR A 177 -23.47 25.29 -24.55
C TYR A 177 -24.08 26.25 -23.52
N THR A 178 -23.45 26.30 -22.35
CA THR A 178 -23.66 27.40 -21.40
C THR A 178 -22.63 28.50 -21.67
N GLU A 179 -23.03 29.77 -21.54
CA GLU A 179 -22.11 30.91 -21.70
C GLU A 179 -21.02 30.92 -20.60
N SER A 180 -21.32 30.33 -19.45
CA SER A 180 -20.40 30.25 -18.30
C SER A 180 -20.21 28.81 -17.82
N MET A 181 -18.97 28.50 -17.42
CA MET A 181 -18.60 27.28 -16.69
C MET A 181 -19.37 27.16 -15.36
N ASP A 182 -19.76 28.28 -14.75
CA ASP A 182 -20.46 28.28 -13.46
C ASP A 182 -21.93 27.86 -13.58
N THR A 183 -22.46 27.81 -14.80
CA THR A 183 -23.87 27.46 -15.07
C THR A 183 -24.04 26.06 -15.66
N ILE A 184 -22.94 25.38 -16.00
CA ILE A 184 -23.00 24.02 -16.54
C ILE A 184 -23.40 23.02 -15.47
N HIS A 185 -24.32 22.14 -15.83
CA HIS A 185 -24.80 21.12 -14.92
C HIS A 185 -25.28 19.89 -15.67
N MET A 186 -25.20 18.72 -15.04
CA MET A 186 -25.90 17.51 -15.45
C MET A 186 -27.14 17.33 -14.58
N ASN A 187 -28.29 17.07 -15.19
CA ASN A 187 -29.44 16.57 -14.43
C ASN A 187 -29.30 15.07 -14.09
N VAL A 188 -30.21 14.56 -13.26
CA VAL A 188 -30.22 13.15 -12.83
C VAL A 188 -30.14 12.15 -13.99
N ASP A 189 -30.89 12.37 -15.08
CA ASP A 189 -30.95 11.44 -16.21
C ASP A 189 -29.66 11.49 -17.06
N GLU A 190 -29.11 12.68 -17.26
CA GLU A 190 -27.84 12.88 -17.95
C GLU A 190 -26.68 12.26 -17.18
N LEU A 191 -26.62 12.50 -15.86
CA LEU A 191 -25.62 11.89 -15.00
C LEU A 191 -25.78 10.37 -14.96
N LEU A 192 -27.01 9.84 -14.85
CA LEU A 192 -27.27 8.41 -14.92
C LEU A 192 -26.78 7.81 -16.24
N SER A 193 -27.03 8.49 -17.35
CA SER A 193 -26.55 8.08 -18.68
C SER A 193 -25.02 8.08 -18.74
N PHE A 194 -24.37 9.16 -18.29
CA PHE A 194 -22.91 9.26 -18.23
C PHE A 194 -22.29 8.12 -17.40
N LEU A 195 -22.83 7.89 -16.20
CA LEU A 195 -22.34 6.85 -15.29
C LEU A 195 -22.49 5.45 -15.89
N ARG A 196 -23.55 5.19 -16.65
CA ARG A 196 -23.74 3.90 -17.33
C ARG A 196 -22.90 3.74 -18.58
N THR A 197 -22.92 4.73 -19.46
CA THR A 197 -22.42 4.58 -20.84
C THR A 197 -20.95 4.93 -20.96
N VAL A 198 -20.47 5.89 -20.17
CA VAL A 198 -19.08 6.36 -20.22
C VAL A 198 -18.26 5.70 -19.12
N GLN A 199 -18.71 5.78 -17.87
CA GLN A 199 -17.97 5.22 -16.74
C GLN A 199 -18.18 3.71 -16.57
N ASN A 200 -19.25 3.15 -17.15
CA ASN A 200 -19.68 1.77 -16.87
C ASN A 200 -19.74 1.47 -15.36
N GLN A 201 -20.18 2.49 -14.60
CA GLN A 201 -20.02 2.54 -13.16
C GLN A 201 -20.82 1.44 -12.47
N LYS A 202 -20.16 0.74 -11.55
CA LYS A 202 -20.77 -0.22 -10.65
C LYS A 202 -20.44 0.18 -9.23
N LEU A 203 -21.47 0.49 -8.45
CA LEU A 203 -21.29 0.76 -7.04
C LEU A 203 -21.29 -0.53 -6.24
N LEU A 204 -20.54 -0.49 -5.14
CA LEU A 204 -20.50 -1.59 -4.19
C LEU A 204 -21.72 -1.50 -3.28
N ILE A 205 -22.55 -2.54 -3.25
CA ILE A 205 -23.74 -2.59 -2.41
C ILE A 205 -23.73 -3.83 -1.51
N ASP A 206 -24.21 -3.67 -0.29
CA ASP A 206 -24.48 -4.79 0.62
C ASP A 206 -25.79 -5.47 0.23
N VAL A 207 -25.70 -6.76 -0.09
CA VAL A 207 -26.85 -7.61 -0.39
C VAL A 207 -26.89 -8.76 0.59
N LYS A 208 -28.07 -9.00 1.15
CA LYS A 208 -28.31 -10.21 1.95
C LYS A 208 -28.50 -11.40 1.01
N THR A 209 -27.70 -12.43 1.20
CA THR A 209 -27.89 -13.72 0.52
C THR A 209 -29.13 -14.43 1.08
N GLU A 210 -29.62 -15.44 0.37
CA GLU A 210 -30.73 -16.30 0.81
C GLU A 210 -30.49 -16.92 2.20
N ASN A 211 -29.22 -17.09 2.57
CA ASN A 211 -28.80 -17.64 3.85
C ASN A 211 -28.61 -16.56 4.94
N GLY A 212 -29.01 -15.31 4.68
CA GLY A 212 -28.94 -14.19 5.63
C GLY A 212 -27.55 -13.57 5.83
N GLN A 213 -26.54 -13.98 5.05
CA GLN A 213 -25.20 -13.40 5.12
C GLN A 213 -25.10 -12.14 4.26
N ASN A 214 -24.43 -11.09 4.76
CA ASN A 214 -24.14 -9.90 3.97
C ASN A 214 -23.02 -10.19 2.97
N LYS A 215 -23.27 -9.87 1.70
CA LYS A 215 -22.30 -9.98 0.61
C LYS A 215 -22.24 -8.67 -0.15
N LEU A 216 -21.04 -8.13 -0.27
CA LEU A 216 -20.76 -6.96 -1.10
C LEU A 216 -20.70 -7.38 -2.58
N ILE A 217 -21.53 -6.75 -3.42
CA ILE A 217 -21.53 -6.98 -4.87
C ILE A 217 -21.46 -5.67 -5.64
N TYR A 218 -20.85 -5.71 -6.83
CA TYR A 218 -20.89 -4.61 -7.77
C TYR A 218 -22.19 -4.62 -8.56
N LYS A 219 -22.97 -3.54 -8.45
CA LYS A 219 -24.20 -3.36 -9.22
C LYS A 219 -24.21 -2.02 -9.95
N HIS A 220 -24.74 -1.99 -11.17
CA HIS A 220 -24.95 -0.75 -11.89
C HIS A 220 -25.92 0.17 -11.17
N LEU A 221 -25.72 1.48 -11.34
CA LEU A 221 -26.72 2.48 -11.00
C LEU A 221 -27.92 2.28 -11.94
N GLU A 222 -29.01 1.78 -11.38
CA GLU A 222 -30.20 1.38 -12.14
C GLU A 222 -31.32 2.40 -12.03
N LYS A 223 -31.31 3.23 -10.98
CA LYS A 223 -32.44 4.07 -10.65
C LYS A 223 -32.06 5.55 -10.46
N PRO A 224 -32.90 6.50 -10.93
CA PRO A 224 -32.69 7.92 -10.73
C PRO A 224 -32.49 8.32 -9.26
N GLU A 225 -33.15 7.64 -8.32
CA GLU A 225 -33.03 7.96 -6.89
C GLU A 225 -31.63 7.68 -6.34
N GLN A 226 -30.91 6.72 -6.91
CA GLN A 226 -29.52 6.44 -6.52
C GLN A 226 -28.59 7.56 -7.00
N VAL A 227 -28.83 8.08 -8.20
CA VAL A 227 -28.05 9.19 -8.75
C VAL A 227 -28.37 10.48 -8.00
N LYS A 228 -29.63 10.71 -7.64
CA LYS A 228 -30.02 11.84 -6.80
C LYS A 228 -29.26 11.87 -5.48
N LYS A 229 -29.07 10.72 -4.82
CA LYS A 229 -28.23 10.63 -3.61
C LYS A 229 -26.77 11.00 -3.85
N LEU A 230 -26.19 10.63 -5.00
CA LEU A 230 -24.83 11.05 -5.36
C LEU A 230 -24.75 12.57 -5.55
N ILE A 231 -25.77 13.17 -6.17
CA ILE A 231 -25.86 14.63 -6.31
C ILE A 231 -25.95 15.27 -4.91
N ASP A 232 -26.82 14.77 -4.05
CA ASP A 232 -26.98 15.29 -2.68
C ASP A 232 -25.69 15.15 -1.84
N GLU A 233 -24.86 14.15 -2.14
CA GLU A 233 -23.58 13.89 -1.47
C GLU A 233 -22.46 14.82 -1.97
N PHE A 234 -22.31 14.97 -3.29
CA PHE A 234 -21.15 15.61 -3.91
C PHE A 234 -21.36 17.05 -4.36
N GLU A 235 -22.60 17.44 -4.66
CA GLU A 235 -22.91 18.83 -4.98
C GLU A 235 -22.74 19.72 -3.75
N LEU A 236 -22.25 20.94 -3.92
CA LEU A 236 -22.08 21.90 -2.84
C LEU A 236 -23.15 22.99 -2.90
N ASP A 237 -23.56 23.39 -4.10
CA ASP A 237 -24.56 24.43 -4.32
C ASP A 237 -25.97 23.92 -3.99
N ASP A 238 -26.64 24.57 -3.03
CA ASP A 238 -27.95 24.16 -2.55
C ASP A 238 -29.06 24.36 -3.61
N GLU A 239 -28.92 25.36 -4.49
CA GLU A 239 -29.87 25.57 -5.60
C GLU A 239 -29.76 24.42 -6.62
N PHE A 240 -28.54 23.98 -6.93
CA PHE A 240 -28.32 22.82 -7.78
C PHE A 240 -28.79 21.52 -7.12
N LYS A 241 -28.53 21.33 -5.83
CA LYS A 241 -29.07 20.19 -5.07
C LYS A 241 -30.58 20.15 -5.14
N GLU A 242 -31.28 21.24 -4.82
CA GLU A 242 -32.75 21.28 -4.84
C GLU A 242 -33.32 20.91 -6.22
N LYS A 243 -32.66 21.34 -7.30
CA LYS A 243 -33.04 21.03 -8.68
C LYS A 243 -32.59 19.64 -9.16
N GLY A 244 -31.82 18.89 -8.37
CA GLY A 244 -31.26 17.60 -8.79
C GLY A 244 -30.24 17.74 -9.92
N GLN A 245 -29.42 18.78 -9.85
CA GLN A 245 -28.40 19.15 -10.81
C GLN A 245 -27.01 18.97 -10.18
N LEU A 246 -26.06 18.46 -10.94
CA LEU A 246 -24.65 18.35 -10.56
C LEU A 246 -23.83 19.33 -11.40
N GLY A 247 -23.29 20.35 -10.76
CA GLY A 247 -22.39 21.34 -11.33
C GLY A 247 -20.96 20.82 -11.52
N LEU A 248 -20.08 21.69 -12.02
CA LEU A 248 -18.70 21.34 -12.32
C LEU A 248 -17.90 20.90 -11.08
N ASP A 249 -18.08 21.60 -9.96
CA ASP A 249 -17.38 21.28 -8.72
C ASP A 249 -17.89 19.97 -8.10
N GLY A 250 -19.22 19.76 -8.08
CA GLY A 250 -19.80 18.49 -7.66
C GLY A 250 -19.33 17.32 -8.53
N PHE A 251 -19.22 17.52 -9.85
CA PHE A 251 -18.69 16.53 -10.77
C PHE A 251 -17.21 16.21 -10.53
N ARG A 252 -16.37 17.24 -10.32
CA ARG A 252 -14.97 17.08 -9.93
C ARG A 252 -14.84 16.27 -8.63
N ASN A 253 -15.64 16.60 -7.63
CA ASN A 253 -15.61 15.95 -6.32
C ASN A 253 -16.02 14.48 -6.42
N MET A 254 -17.09 14.19 -7.16
CA MET A 254 -17.54 12.84 -7.42
C MET A 254 -16.43 12.00 -8.07
N LEU A 255 -15.79 12.51 -9.14
CA LEU A 255 -14.71 11.79 -9.84
C LEU A 255 -13.45 11.57 -8.99
N LEU A 256 -13.19 12.44 -8.01
CA LEU A 256 -12.05 12.30 -7.10
C LEU A 256 -12.38 11.47 -5.84
N SER A 257 -13.63 11.01 -5.69
CA SER A 257 -14.05 10.21 -4.55
C SER A 257 -13.62 8.74 -4.69
N SER A 258 -13.60 8.00 -3.57
CA SER A 258 -13.20 6.60 -3.57
C SER A 258 -14.13 5.68 -4.38
N ASP A 259 -15.37 6.12 -4.62
CA ASP A 259 -16.35 5.34 -5.38
C ASP A 259 -16.06 5.38 -6.89
N PHE A 260 -15.26 6.35 -7.32
CA PHE A 260 -14.85 6.59 -8.71
C PHE A 260 -13.35 6.36 -8.93
N ASP A 261 -12.69 5.69 -7.98
CA ASP A 261 -11.29 5.32 -8.09
C ASP A 261 -11.07 4.34 -9.26
N ILE A 262 -9.92 4.48 -9.93
CA ILE A 262 -9.49 3.55 -10.99
C ILE A 262 -9.32 2.12 -10.43
N VAL A 263 -9.00 2.00 -9.14
CA VAL A 263 -8.91 0.71 -8.45
C VAL A 263 -10.25 0.37 -7.79
N LYS A 264 -10.83 -0.76 -8.18
CA LYS A 264 -12.07 -1.29 -7.59
C LYS A 264 -11.96 -1.45 -6.06
N PRO A 265 -12.86 -0.82 -5.26
CA PRO A 265 -12.82 -0.88 -3.80
C PRO A 265 -12.85 -2.28 -3.17
N LEU A 266 -13.43 -3.29 -3.83
CA LEU A 266 -13.45 -4.67 -3.33
C LEU A 266 -12.04 -5.27 -3.26
N CYS A 267 -11.17 -4.94 -4.21
CA CYS A 267 -9.82 -5.47 -4.27
C CYS A 267 -8.96 -5.01 -3.08
N SER A 268 -9.28 -3.85 -2.50
CA SER A 268 -8.53 -3.26 -1.38
C SER A 268 -9.15 -3.53 -0.01
N ARG A 269 -10.40 -3.97 0.06
CA ARG A 269 -11.15 -4.10 1.33
C ARG A 269 -11.30 -5.54 1.83
N GLN A 270 -11.35 -6.54 0.95
CA GLN A 270 -11.49 -7.94 1.35
C GLN A 270 -11.01 -8.92 0.28
N ILE A 271 -10.73 -10.15 0.71
CA ILE A 271 -10.47 -11.26 -0.21
C ILE A 271 -11.77 -11.60 -0.94
N TYR A 272 -11.75 -11.49 -2.27
CA TYR A 272 -12.93 -11.70 -3.12
C TYR A 272 -12.78 -12.91 -4.05
N GLN A 273 -11.56 -13.43 -4.20
CA GLN A 273 -11.31 -14.64 -4.96
C GLN A 273 -11.91 -15.84 -4.23
N ASN A 274 -12.34 -16.85 -4.99
CA ASN A 274 -12.68 -18.13 -4.39
C ASN A 274 -11.37 -18.76 -3.87
N MET A 275 -11.25 -18.95 -2.55
CA MET A 275 -10.05 -19.50 -1.88
C MET A 275 -10.17 -20.99 -1.56
N THR A 276 -11.21 -21.66 -2.06
CA THR A 276 -11.48 -23.10 -1.83
C THR A 276 -11.09 -23.98 -3.02
N ARG A 277 -10.43 -23.43 -4.06
CA ARG A 277 -9.89 -24.25 -5.16
C ARG A 277 -8.55 -24.86 -4.74
N PRO A 278 -8.06 -25.91 -5.42
CA PRO A 278 -6.76 -26.50 -5.13
C PRO A 278 -5.62 -25.47 -5.20
N LEU A 279 -4.60 -25.60 -4.33
CA LEU A 279 -3.48 -24.64 -4.25
C LEU A 279 -2.77 -24.37 -5.59
N CYS A 280 -2.74 -25.34 -6.50
CA CYS A 280 -2.14 -25.20 -7.84
C CYS A 280 -2.92 -24.26 -8.78
N ASP A 281 -4.13 -23.82 -8.43
CA ASP A 281 -4.95 -22.93 -9.23
C ASP A 281 -4.64 -21.44 -8.98
N TYR A 282 -3.67 -21.12 -8.11
CA TYR A 282 -3.37 -19.76 -7.69
C TYR A 282 -1.95 -19.33 -8.06
N TYR A 283 -1.81 -18.07 -8.46
CA TYR A 283 -0.52 -17.39 -8.42
C TYR A 283 -0.16 -17.09 -6.96
N ILE A 284 1.02 -17.53 -6.54
CA ILE A 284 1.54 -17.33 -5.19
C ILE A 284 2.64 -16.28 -5.26
N ASN A 285 2.53 -15.23 -4.45
CA ASN A 285 3.58 -14.23 -4.32
C ASN A 285 4.82 -14.86 -3.68
N THR A 286 5.91 -14.99 -4.45
CA THR A 286 7.12 -15.72 -4.06
C THR A 286 8.35 -14.80 -4.06
N SER A 287 9.29 -15.07 -3.17
CA SER A 287 10.59 -14.39 -3.09
C SER A 287 11.71 -15.39 -3.35
N HIS A 288 12.65 -15.01 -4.21
CA HIS A 288 13.85 -15.77 -4.53
C HIS A 288 15.04 -15.21 -3.75
N ASN A 289 15.91 -16.09 -3.24
CA ASN A 289 17.04 -15.75 -2.37
C ASN A 289 16.67 -14.71 -1.30
N THR A 290 15.59 -14.99 -0.56
CA THR A 290 14.93 -14.03 0.34
C THR A 290 15.89 -13.42 1.37
N TYR A 291 16.95 -14.13 1.74
CA TYR A 291 17.95 -13.67 2.70
C TYR A 291 18.84 -12.51 2.19
N LEU A 292 18.81 -12.16 0.90
CA LEU A 292 19.64 -11.10 0.31
C LEU A 292 18.88 -9.77 0.15
N PHE A 293 19.53 -8.64 0.46
CA PHE A 293 18.95 -7.32 0.20
C PHE A 293 19.34 -6.67 -1.13
N TYR A 294 20.54 -6.95 -1.64
CA TYR A 294 21.11 -6.13 -2.72
C TYR A 294 21.82 -6.97 -3.78
N SER A 295 22.90 -7.65 -3.40
CA SER A 295 23.82 -8.30 -4.34
C SER A 295 23.81 -9.82 -4.14
N GLN A 296 23.86 -10.53 -5.27
CA GLN A 296 23.99 -11.99 -5.32
C GLN A 296 25.42 -12.45 -5.01
N LEU A 297 26.42 -11.57 -5.11
CA LEU A 297 27.84 -11.94 -4.98
C LEU A 297 28.47 -11.55 -3.64
N SER A 298 27.92 -10.54 -2.97
CA SER A 298 28.49 -9.96 -1.75
C SER A 298 27.43 -9.26 -0.90
N GLY A 299 27.58 -9.30 0.42
CA GLY A 299 26.63 -8.73 1.36
C GLY A 299 26.44 -9.62 2.58
N ASP A 300 25.38 -9.37 3.34
CA ASP A 300 25.03 -10.16 4.52
C ASP A 300 23.67 -10.82 4.31
N SER A 301 23.55 -12.09 4.69
CA SER A 301 22.25 -12.75 4.82
C SER A 301 21.47 -12.11 5.99
N ASN A 302 20.28 -11.57 5.72
CA ASN A 302 19.56 -10.76 6.69
C ASN A 302 18.17 -11.30 7.03
N PRO A 303 17.89 -11.67 8.31
CA PRO A 303 16.56 -12.06 8.76
C PRO A 303 15.45 -11.05 8.47
N GLU A 304 15.77 -9.76 8.44
CA GLU A 304 14.82 -8.68 8.14
C GLU A 304 14.26 -8.75 6.72
N ALA A 305 14.99 -9.36 5.78
CA ALA A 305 14.51 -9.52 4.42
C ALA A 305 13.27 -10.45 4.36
N TYR A 306 13.22 -11.49 5.20
CA TYR A 306 12.05 -12.36 5.35
C TYR A 306 10.85 -11.61 5.92
N ASN A 307 11.04 -10.79 6.95
CA ASN A 307 9.96 -9.98 7.52
C ASN A 307 9.39 -9.00 6.50
N ARG A 308 10.25 -8.29 5.75
CA ARG A 308 9.79 -7.39 4.69
C ARG A 308 8.97 -8.13 3.63
N ALA A 309 9.45 -9.30 3.19
CA ALA A 309 8.73 -10.12 2.22
C ALA A 309 7.34 -10.53 2.76
N LEU A 310 7.28 -11.09 3.98
CA LEU A 310 6.03 -11.53 4.61
C LEU A 310 5.05 -10.38 4.83
N LEU A 311 5.52 -9.23 5.34
CA LEU A 311 4.71 -8.04 5.56
C LEU A 311 4.19 -7.44 4.25
N ALA A 312 4.94 -7.55 3.15
CA ALA A 312 4.47 -7.20 1.81
C ALA A 312 3.50 -8.23 1.19
N GLY A 313 3.12 -9.28 1.93
CA GLY A 313 2.17 -10.30 1.49
C GLY A 313 2.80 -11.48 0.73
N CYS A 314 4.13 -11.60 0.69
CA CYS A 314 4.81 -12.77 0.14
C CYS A 314 4.40 -14.04 0.92
N ARG A 315 4.11 -15.13 0.21
CA ARG A 315 3.64 -16.41 0.77
C ARG A 315 4.60 -17.57 0.51
N ALA A 316 5.67 -17.37 -0.24
CA ALA A 316 6.75 -18.36 -0.35
C ALA A 316 8.12 -17.68 -0.27
N VAL A 317 8.97 -18.13 0.66
CA VAL A 317 10.30 -17.58 0.90
C VAL A 317 11.35 -18.67 0.79
N GLU A 318 12.55 -18.29 0.37
CA GLU A 318 13.64 -19.20 0.06
C GLU A 318 14.74 -19.18 1.12
N LEU A 319 15.23 -20.37 1.49
CA LEU A 319 16.31 -20.59 2.44
C LEU A 319 17.35 -21.55 1.85
N ASP A 320 18.52 -21.02 1.51
CA ASP A 320 19.66 -21.80 1.02
C ASP A 320 20.49 -22.28 2.20
N CYS A 321 20.22 -23.51 2.64
CA CYS A 321 20.71 -24.05 3.89
C CYS A 321 21.99 -24.85 3.68
N TYR A 322 23.04 -24.49 4.43
CA TYR A 322 24.34 -25.16 4.42
C TYR A 322 24.73 -25.60 5.83
N ASP A 323 25.67 -26.56 5.91
CA ASP A 323 26.27 -26.96 7.17
C ASP A 323 27.01 -25.77 7.80
N GLY A 324 26.69 -25.47 9.06
CA GLY A 324 27.37 -24.46 9.85
C GLY A 324 28.23 -25.03 10.97
N PRO A 325 28.98 -24.16 11.68
CA PRO A 325 29.84 -24.57 12.77
C PRO A 325 29.04 -25.13 13.96
N ASN A 326 29.67 -26.00 14.75
CA ASN A 326 29.07 -26.60 15.96
C ASN A 326 27.77 -27.39 15.69
N GLY A 327 27.59 -27.92 14.48
CA GLY A 327 26.39 -28.67 14.10
C GLY A 327 25.14 -27.82 13.92
N GLN A 328 25.28 -26.50 13.85
CA GLN A 328 24.16 -25.56 13.71
C GLN A 328 24.03 -25.10 12.24
N PRO A 329 22.87 -25.33 11.58
CA PRO A 329 22.69 -24.97 10.18
C PRO A 329 22.67 -23.46 9.95
N ILE A 330 23.19 -23.06 8.80
CA ILE A 330 23.27 -21.66 8.37
C ILE A 330 22.57 -21.45 7.03
N VAL A 331 22.18 -20.21 6.76
CA VAL A 331 21.65 -19.77 5.47
C VAL A 331 22.65 -18.79 4.84
N THR A 332 23.04 -19.05 3.60
CA THR A 332 23.94 -18.20 2.80
C THR A 332 23.84 -18.53 1.33
N HIS A 333 24.41 -17.67 0.47
CA HIS A 333 24.57 -17.99 -0.95
C HIS A 333 25.92 -18.70 -1.16
N GLY A 334 25.88 -20.00 -1.50
CA GLY A 334 27.06 -20.84 -1.63
C GLY A 334 28.09 -20.30 -2.62
N TYR A 335 29.37 -20.54 -2.37
CA TYR A 335 30.50 -20.14 -3.23
C TYR A 335 30.60 -18.62 -3.51
N THR A 336 30.02 -17.77 -2.64
CA THR A 336 30.08 -16.31 -2.76
C THR A 336 30.66 -15.63 -1.51
N LEU A 337 30.77 -14.30 -1.52
CA LEU A 337 31.22 -13.48 -0.38
C LEU A 337 30.07 -13.06 0.54
N VAL A 338 28.89 -13.68 0.40
CA VAL A 338 27.74 -13.42 1.28
C VAL A 338 28.02 -14.00 2.66
N LYS A 339 27.86 -13.17 3.71
CA LYS A 339 28.02 -13.65 5.08
C LYS A 339 26.80 -14.49 5.50
N PRO A 340 27.03 -15.64 6.16
CA PRO A 340 25.96 -16.52 6.58
C PRO A 340 25.19 -15.96 7.77
N CYS A 341 23.94 -16.41 7.91
CA CYS A 341 23.11 -16.20 9.09
C CYS A 341 22.66 -17.54 9.67
N SER A 342 22.40 -17.61 10.98
CA SER A 342 21.86 -18.82 11.61
C SER A 342 20.45 -19.12 11.08
N PHE A 343 20.23 -20.38 10.69
CA PHE A 343 18.92 -20.86 10.29
C PHE A 343 17.89 -20.69 11.43
N GLU A 344 18.25 -21.07 12.66
CA GLU A 344 17.38 -20.89 13.83
C GLU A 344 16.99 -19.43 14.04
N SER A 345 17.96 -18.52 13.97
CA SER A 345 17.70 -17.08 14.11
C SER A 345 16.74 -16.57 13.05
N ILE A 346 16.86 -17.02 11.80
CA ILE A 346 15.92 -16.64 10.71
C ILE A 346 14.51 -17.13 11.05
N ILE A 347 14.35 -18.42 11.38
CA ILE A 347 13.03 -19.00 11.69
C ILE A 347 12.38 -18.31 12.90
N ARG A 348 13.14 -18.05 13.98
CA ARG A 348 12.64 -17.30 15.14
C ARG A 348 12.25 -15.86 14.80
N TYR A 349 13.00 -15.21 13.91
CA TYR A 349 12.76 -13.82 13.56
C TYR A 349 11.52 -13.63 12.67
N MET A 350 11.24 -14.59 11.79
CA MET A 350 10.08 -14.55 10.89
C MET A 350 8.78 -15.06 11.51
N GLU A 351 8.85 -15.93 12.53
CA GLU A 351 7.68 -16.57 13.17
C GLU A 351 6.56 -15.58 13.54
N PRO A 352 6.83 -14.42 14.17
CA PRO A 352 5.77 -13.49 14.55
C PRO A 352 5.03 -12.84 13.37
N ASN A 353 5.63 -12.86 12.18
CA ASN A 353 5.13 -12.16 10.99
C ASN A 353 4.53 -13.10 9.94
N LEU A 354 4.63 -14.44 10.11
CA LEU A 354 4.16 -15.44 9.15
C LEU A 354 2.73 -15.16 8.64
N PHE A 355 1.83 -14.81 9.55
CA PHE A 355 0.40 -14.62 9.25
C PHE A 355 -0.13 -13.22 9.58
N LYS A 356 0.76 -12.24 9.81
CA LYS A 356 0.37 -10.90 10.29
C LYS A 356 -0.45 -10.10 9.27
N THR A 357 -0.15 -10.25 7.99
CA THR A 357 -0.80 -9.51 6.89
C THR A 357 -1.70 -10.39 6.01
N SER A 358 -1.62 -11.72 6.17
CA SER A 358 -2.45 -12.67 5.43
C SER A 358 -2.57 -13.98 6.23
N PRO A 359 -3.79 -14.55 6.36
CA PRO A 359 -4.00 -15.81 7.06
C PRO A 359 -3.64 -17.05 6.24
N TYR A 360 -3.41 -16.89 4.92
CA TYR A 360 -3.14 -17.98 3.99
C TYR A 360 -1.74 -18.59 4.17
N PRO A 361 -1.52 -19.85 3.73
CA PRO A 361 -0.32 -20.60 4.04
C PRO A 361 0.98 -19.93 3.61
N VAL A 362 2.05 -20.21 4.35
CA VAL A 362 3.43 -19.82 4.02
C VAL A 362 4.22 -21.05 3.60
N ILE A 363 4.97 -20.95 2.50
CA ILE A 363 5.82 -22.02 1.98
C ILE A 363 7.29 -21.66 2.24
N LEU A 364 8.01 -22.54 2.92
CA LEU A 364 9.47 -22.48 3.06
C LEU A 364 10.08 -23.31 1.94
N ASN A 365 10.66 -22.64 0.93
CA ASN A 365 11.44 -23.30 -0.11
C ASN A 365 12.86 -23.50 0.39
N ILE A 366 13.19 -24.73 0.81
CA ILE A 366 14.50 -25.07 1.38
C ILE A 366 15.36 -25.70 0.30
N GLU A 367 16.36 -24.95 -0.16
CA GLU A 367 17.47 -25.49 -0.93
C GLU A 367 18.50 -26.09 0.05
N ASN A 368 18.61 -27.41 0.05
CA ASN A 368 19.24 -28.14 1.15
C ASN A 368 20.61 -28.71 0.75
N HIS A 369 21.67 -28.12 1.32
CA HIS A 369 23.07 -28.53 1.18
C HIS A 369 23.65 -29.08 2.49
N CYS A 370 22.83 -29.30 3.52
CA CYS A 370 23.26 -29.77 4.82
C CYS A 370 23.52 -31.29 4.85
N SER A 371 24.44 -31.72 5.71
CA SER A 371 24.62 -33.09 6.18
C SER A 371 23.34 -33.66 6.82
N ILE A 372 23.23 -34.99 6.94
CA ILE A 372 22.06 -35.64 7.54
C ILE A 372 21.89 -35.23 9.01
N GLU A 373 22.99 -35.04 9.73
CA GLU A 373 23.03 -34.58 11.12
C GLU A 373 22.40 -33.18 11.23
N GLN A 374 22.82 -32.22 10.40
CA GLN A 374 22.26 -30.87 10.43
C GLN A 374 20.87 -30.79 9.81
N GLN A 375 20.48 -31.70 8.91
CA GLN A 375 19.10 -31.84 8.46
C GLN A 375 18.16 -32.26 9.60
N LYS A 376 18.60 -33.15 10.49
CA LYS A 376 17.84 -33.50 11.70
C LYS A 376 17.72 -32.28 12.62
N GLU A 377 18.77 -31.48 12.72
CA GLU A 377 18.74 -30.25 13.52
C GLU A 377 17.80 -29.20 12.92
N MET A 378 17.81 -28.97 11.61
CA MET A 378 16.81 -28.13 10.94
C MET A 378 15.38 -28.59 11.22
N ALA A 379 15.12 -29.89 11.13
CA ALA A 379 13.80 -30.44 11.43
C ALA A 379 13.39 -30.24 12.90
N ARG A 380 14.35 -30.35 13.84
CA ARG A 380 14.14 -30.07 15.26
C ARG A 380 13.78 -28.61 15.48
N ILE A 381 14.57 -27.69 14.93
CA ILE A 381 14.37 -26.23 14.99
C ILE A 381 12.98 -25.84 14.45
N LEU A 382 12.62 -26.33 13.26
CA LEU A 382 11.33 -26.03 12.64
C LEU A 382 10.16 -26.50 13.50
N ARG A 383 10.22 -27.73 14.04
CA ARG A 383 9.17 -28.25 14.93
C ARG A 383 9.07 -27.46 16.24
N GLU A 384 10.20 -27.09 16.84
CA GLU A 384 10.23 -26.34 18.09
C GLU A 384 9.62 -24.94 17.92
N ILE A 385 9.99 -24.21 16.88
CA ILE A 385 9.59 -22.81 16.71
C ILE A 385 8.19 -22.70 16.09
N LEU A 386 7.90 -23.50 15.06
CA LEU A 386 6.64 -23.37 14.32
C LEU A 386 5.49 -24.14 14.97
N GLY A 387 5.78 -25.18 15.76
CA GLY A 387 4.78 -25.99 16.46
C GLY A 387 3.67 -26.48 15.54
N ASP A 388 2.42 -26.35 15.98
CA ASP A 388 1.21 -26.81 15.28
C ASP A 388 0.94 -26.12 13.94
N ARG A 389 1.65 -25.02 13.65
CA ARG A 389 1.56 -24.34 12.35
C ARG A 389 2.31 -25.12 11.28
N LEU A 390 3.36 -25.85 11.64
CA LEU A 390 4.11 -26.66 10.68
C LEU A 390 3.28 -27.88 10.27
N VAL A 391 3.11 -28.07 8.97
CA VAL A 391 2.50 -29.29 8.43
C VAL A 391 3.53 -30.41 8.46
N THR A 392 3.35 -31.36 9.36
CA THR A 392 4.22 -32.54 9.53
C THR A 392 3.63 -33.83 8.98
N GLU A 393 2.32 -33.85 8.74
CA GLU A 393 1.59 -35.03 8.29
C GLU A 393 0.96 -34.78 6.92
N ARG A 394 0.66 -35.86 6.21
CA ARG A 394 -0.10 -35.77 4.97
C ARG A 394 -1.51 -35.25 5.28
N LEU A 395 -1.84 -34.12 4.70
CA LEU A 395 -3.18 -33.52 4.82
C LEU A 395 -4.22 -34.19 3.92
N LEU A 396 -3.77 -35.03 2.99
CA LEU A 396 -4.60 -35.71 2.01
C LEU A 396 -4.62 -37.22 2.27
N ASN A 397 -5.80 -37.83 2.11
CA ASN A 397 -5.93 -39.29 2.02
C ASN A 397 -5.16 -39.80 0.80
N GLU A 398 -4.68 -41.05 0.84
CA GLU A 398 -3.86 -41.65 -0.23
C GLU A 398 -4.55 -41.65 -1.61
N ASN A 399 -5.88 -41.59 -1.64
CA ASN A 399 -6.69 -41.54 -2.86
C ASN A 399 -7.03 -40.13 -3.35
N SER A 400 -6.59 -39.07 -2.66
CA SER A 400 -6.86 -37.70 -3.09
C SER A 400 -5.96 -37.31 -4.26
N THR A 401 -6.57 -36.89 -5.35
CA THR A 401 -5.86 -36.43 -6.56
C THR A 401 -5.66 -34.91 -6.58
N THR A 402 -6.21 -34.17 -5.61
CA THR A 402 -6.18 -32.70 -5.58
C THR A 402 -5.48 -32.16 -4.35
N LEU A 403 -4.67 -31.10 -4.52
CA LEU A 403 -4.04 -30.37 -3.43
C LEU A 403 -5.10 -29.68 -2.53
N PRO A 404 -4.84 -29.51 -1.22
CA PRO A 404 -5.71 -28.73 -0.34
C PRO A 404 -5.83 -27.29 -0.84
N SER A 405 -6.92 -26.62 -0.46
CA SER A 405 -7.12 -25.22 -0.82
C SER A 405 -6.36 -24.28 0.11
N PRO A 406 -6.10 -23.02 -0.30
CA PRO A 406 -5.61 -21.99 0.61
C PRO A 406 -6.46 -21.83 1.88
N GLU A 407 -7.78 -22.03 1.78
CA GLU A 407 -8.71 -21.97 2.91
C GLU A 407 -8.44 -23.09 3.92
N ASP A 408 -8.25 -24.33 3.46
CA ASP A 408 -7.92 -25.49 4.30
C ASP A 408 -6.57 -25.34 5.02
N LEU A 409 -5.67 -24.54 4.42
CA LEU A 409 -4.29 -24.35 4.84
C LEU A 409 -4.05 -23.05 5.62
N LYS A 410 -5.11 -22.37 6.07
CA LYS A 410 -4.96 -21.14 6.87
C LYS A 410 -4.09 -21.39 8.09
N TYR A 411 -3.17 -20.45 8.34
CA TYR A 411 -2.22 -20.46 9.44
C TYR A 411 -1.26 -21.67 9.44
N LYS A 412 -1.05 -22.29 8.27
CA LYS A 412 -0.12 -23.41 8.10
C LYS A 412 1.16 -23.01 7.37
N VAL A 413 2.26 -23.64 7.76
CA VAL A 413 3.58 -23.54 7.13
C VAL A 413 3.89 -24.85 6.44
N LEU A 414 4.19 -24.77 5.15
CA LEU A 414 4.54 -25.88 4.28
C LEU A 414 6.04 -25.88 4.02
N ILE A 415 6.65 -27.06 3.93
CA ILE A 415 8.05 -27.20 3.51
C ILE A 415 8.08 -27.74 2.08
N ARG A 416 8.75 -27.02 1.19
CA ARG A 416 9.17 -27.51 -0.12
C ARG A 416 10.68 -27.75 -0.07
N SER A 417 11.09 -29.00 -0.25
CA SER A 417 12.51 -29.35 -0.38
C SER A 417 12.66 -30.54 -1.33
N ARG A 418 13.81 -30.66 -2.01
CA ARG A 418 14.08 -31.80 -2.89
C ARG A 418 14.24 -33.07 -2.05
N LYS A 419 13.47 -34.12 -2.35
CA LYS A 419 13.70 -35.45 -1.78
C LYS A 419 14.81 -36.13 -2.57
N LYS A 420 15.91 -36.50 -1.91
CA LYS A 420 16.87 -37.46 -2.50
C LYS A 420 16.22 -38.83 -2.51
N THR A 421 15.77 -39.30 -3.67
CA THR A 421 15.35 -40.69 -3.88
C THR A 421 16.55 -41.59 -3.60
N LYS A 422 16.38 -42.57 -2.71
CA LYS A 422 17.36 -43.66 -2.56
C LYS A 422 17.32 -44.46 -3.86
N LEU A 423 18.22 -44.16 -4.80
CA LEU A 423 18.57 -45.13 -5.85
C LEU A 423 19.00 -46.42 -5.13
N SER A 424 18.22 -47.48 -5.32
CA SER A 424 18.56 -48.81 -4.87
C SER A 424 19.97 -49.16 -5.34
N LYS A 425 20.84 -49.60 -4.44
CA LYS A 425 22.20 -50.08 -4.71
C LYS A 425 22.19 -51.38 -5.53
N GLN A 426 21.71 -51.31 -6.77
CA GLN A 426 21.99 -52.27 -7.82
C GLN A 426 22.32 -51.43 -9.06
N ASN A 427 23.52 -51.64 -9.60
CA ASN A 427 24.17 -50.85 -10.67
C ASN A 427 25.01 -49.67 -10.17
N ALA A 428 25.97 -49.96 -9.29
CA ALA A 428 27.20 -49.18 -9.23
C ALA A 428 28.10 -49.64 -10.39
N THR A 429 28.19 -48.81 -11.44
CA THR A 429 29.37 -48.59 -12.30
C THR A 429 28.96 -47.69 -13.47
N ALA A 430 29.09 -46.37 -13.31
CA ALA A 430 29.39 -45.45 -14.41
C ALA A 430 29.79 -44.09 -13.80
N GLN A 431 31.11 -43.87 -13.86
CA GLN A 431 31.88 -42.63 -13.95
C GLN A 431 31.32 -41.31 -13.41
N LEU A 432 32.17 -40.72 -12.56
CA LEU A 432 32.31 -39.29 -12.29
C LEU A 432 32.35 -38.50 -13.60
N ASP A 433 31.57 -37.42 -13.69
CA ASP A 433 31.96 -36.17 -14.35
C ASP A 433 31.10 -35.04 -13.74
N ASP A 434 31.80 -34.03 -13.22
CA ASP A 434 31.26 -32.72 -12.84
C ASP A 434 30.93 -31.91 -14.10
N ASP A 435 29.96 -31.01 -13.97
CA ASP A 435 29.54 -29.96 -14.92
C ASP A 435 28.94 -30.39 -16.27
N ASP A 436 27.60 -30.35 -16.39
CA ASP A 436 27.01 -29.59 -17.49
C ASP A 436 25.57 -29.11 -17.21
N ASP A 437 25.36 -27.83 -17.52
CA ASP A 437 24.10 -27.10 -17.51
C ASP A 437 23.25 -27.57 -18.70
N THR A 438 22.51 -28.67 -18.52
CA THR A 438 21.44 -29.05 -19.44
C THR A 438 20.19 -29.45 -18.66
N SER A 439 19.16 -28.65 -18.85
CA SER A 439 17.81 -28.84 -18.29
C SER A 439 17.14 -30.07 -18.90
N PRO A 440 16.70 -31.06 -18.10
CA PRO A 440 15.72 -32.04 -18.54
C PRO A 440 14.33 -31.65 -18.03
N ASP A 441 13.41 -31.52 -18.99
CA ASP A 441 11.94 -31.58 -18.94
C ASP A 441 11.24 -31.57 -17.54
N PRO A 442 10.39 -30.56 -17.21
CA PRO A 442 9.85 -30.36 -15.85
C PRO A 442 8.82 -31.40 -15.36
N LEU A 443 8.48 -32.42 -16.14
CA LEU A 443 7.29 -33.24 -15.91
C LEU A 443 7.53 -34.68 -15.43
N SER A 444 8.76 -35.13 -15.23
CA SER A 444 8.99 -36.57 -15.03
C SER A 444 9.31 -37.06 -13.62
N ASN A 445 9.61 -36.22 -12.62
CA ASN A 445 9.98 -36.75 -11.30
C ASN A 445 9.70 -35.82 -10.12
N VAL A 446 8.42 -35.51 -9.89
CA VAL A 446 8.02 -34.89 -8.61
C VAL A 446 7.09 -35.80 -7.84
N SER A 447 7.67 -36.59 -6.93
CA SER A 447 6.91 -37.27 -5.88
C SER A 447 6.67 -36.29 -4.73
N TYR A 448 5.51 -35.63 -4.74
CA TYR A 448 4.99 -34.93 -3.58
C TYR A 448 4.32 -35.94 -2.66
N HIS A 449 4.87 -36.10 -1.46
CA HIS A 449 4.46 -37.08 -0.46
C HIS A 449 4.54 -36.48 0.92
#